data_AF-A0A855ITR2-F1
#
_entry.id   AF-A0A855ITR2-F1
#
_cell.length_a   1.000
_cell.length_b   1.000
_cell.length_c   1.000
_cell.angle_alpha   90.00
_cell.angle_beta   90.00
_cell.angle_gamma   90.00
#
_symmetry.space_group_name_H-M   'P 1'
#
loop_
_entity.id
_entity.type
_entity.pdbx_description
1 polymer ?
#
loop_
_entity_poly.entity_id
_entity_poly.type
_entity_poly.pdbx_seq_one_letter_code
_entity_poly.pdbx_strand_id
1 'polypeptide(L)'
;MKPNIVSKVLNKHFQGSYQAMGDLFGVSSQAVRKWEVAGEFPAKNGRTQQAHELTSFSYKVLTPSAFKSSLSFKSRLAEFSKTA
;
A
#
# COMPACT_ATOMS: atom_id res chain seq x y z
N MET A 1 -10.26 -8.76 13.58
CA MET A 1 -9.26 -7.78 13.10
C MET A 1 -9.96 -6.76 12.22
N LYS A 2 -9.64 -5.46 12.32
CA LYS A 2 -10.23 -4.45 11.41
C LYS A 2 -9.77 -4.75 9.97
N PRO A 3 -10.67 -4.80 8.97
CA PRO A 3 -10.29 -5.09 7.60
C PRO A 3 -9.43 -3.96 7.03
N ASN A 4 -8.14 -4.25 6.85
CA ASN A 4 -7.19 -3.33 6.26
C ASN A 4 -7.26 -3.34 4.72
N ILE A 5 -6.52 -2.46 4.05
CA ILE A 5 -6.60 -2.32 2.60
C ILE A 5 -6.16 -3.60 1.88
N VAL A 6 -5.15 -4.30 2.41
CA VAL A 6 -4.66 -5.57 1.84
C VAL A 6 -5.72 -6.66 1.98
N SER A 7 -6.34 -6.82 3.15
CA SER A 7 -7.46 -7.76 3.34
C SER A 7 -8.65 -7.44 2.42
N LYS A 8 -8.95 -6.17 2.18
CA LYS A 8 -10.03 -5.77 1.24
C LYS A 8 -9.70 -6.20 -0.19
N VAL A 9 -8.47 -5.99 -0.64
CA VAL A 9 -8.02 -6.40 -1.96
C VAL A 9 -7.99 -7.92 -2.09
N LEU A 10 -7.43 -8.61 -1.09
CA LEU A 10 -7.35 -10.06 -1.03
C LEU A 10 -8.74 -10.72 -1.14
N ASN A 11 -9.70 -10.26 -0.35
CA ASN A 11 -11.05 -10.84 -0.38
C ASN A 11 -11.82 -10.48 -1.65
N LYS A 12 -11.71 -9.24 -2.15
CA LYS A 12 -12.47 -8.78 -3.31
C LYS A 12 -11.95 -9.32 -4.64
N HIS A 13 -10.64 -9.44 -4.81
CA HIS A 13 -10.02 -9.79 -6.10
C HIS A 13 -9.45 -11.21 -6.13
N PHE A 14 -9.16 -11.81 -4.98
CA PHE A 14 -8.51 -13.12 -4.90
C PHE A 14 -9.28 -14.13 -4.03
N GLN A 15 -10.51 -13.79 -3.60
CA GLN A 15 -11.37 -14.65 -2.78
C GLN A 15 -10.68 -15.15 -1.48
N GLY A 16 -9.75 -14.35 -0.92
CA GLY A 16 -8.98 -14.73 0.26
C GLY A 16 -7.72 -15.55 -0.03
N SER A 17 -7.42 -15.87 -1.29
CA SER A 17 -6.25 -16.69 -1.65
C SER A 17 -4.96 -15.89 -1.64
N TYR A 18 -4.11 -16.14 -0.65
CA TYR A 18 -2.76 -15.57 -0.57
C TYR A 18 -1.87 -16.02 -1.73
N GLN A 19 -2.12 -17.21 -2.28
CA GLN A 19 -1.31 -17.78 -3.35
C GLN A 19 -1.61 -17.07 -4.67
N ALA A 20 -2.88 -16.91 -5.03
CA ALA A 20 -3.28 -16.19 -6.24
C ALA A 20 -2.83 -14.72 -6.23
N MET A 21 -2.90 -14.07 -5.06
CA MET A 21 -2.35 -12.71 -4.91
C MET A 21 -0.82 -12.73 -5.02
N GLY A 22 -0.15 -13.69 -4.40
CA GLY A 22 1.30 -13.84 -4.51
C GLY A 22 1.76 -13.99 -5.96
N ASP A 23 1.10 -14.86 -6.72
CA ASP A 23 1.42 -15.14 -8.13
C ASP A 23 1.28 -13.88 -8.99
N LEU A 24 0.22 -13.09 -8.80
CA LEU A 24 0.05 -11.83 -9.54
C LEU A 24 1.15 -10.80 -9.21
N PHE A 25 1.50 -10.67 -7.94
CA PHE A 25 2.51 -9.71 -7.49
C PHE A 25 3.96 -10.25 -7.59
N GLY A 26 4.14 -11.48 -8.11
CA GLY A 26 5.45 -12.14 -8.21
C GLY A 26 6.14 -12.34 -6.85
N VAL A 27 5.37 -12.64 -5.79
CA VAL A 27 5.87 -12.84 -4.43
C VAL A 27 5.30 -14.12 -3.81
N SER A 28 5.94 -14.61 -2.75
CA SER A 28 5.40 -15.76 -2.01
C SER A 28 4.11 -15.40 -1.26
N SER A 29 3.24 -16.39 -1.05
CA SER A 29 2.04 -16.27 -0.21
C SER A 29 2.35 -15.77 1.20
N GLN A 30 3.52 -16.12 1.73
CA GLN A 30 4.01 -15.65 3.03
C GLN A 30 4.31 -14.14 3.03
N ALA A 31 4.77 -13.58 1.91
CA ALA A 31 4.94 -12.13 1.79
C ALA A 31 3.59 -11.41 1.80
N VAL A 32 2.58 -11.94 1.10
CA VAL A 32 1.22 -11.37 1.11
C VAL A 32 0.64 -11.38 2.54
N ARG A 33 0.83 -12.48 3.28
CA ARG A 33 0.43 -12.56 4.69
C ARG A 33 1.12 -11.50 5.55
N LYS A 34 2.40 -11.21 5.31
CA LYS A 34 3.11 -10.11 6.02
C LYS A 34 2.50 -8.74 5.70
N TRP A 35 2.09 -8.50 4.46
CA TRP A 35 1.44 -7.24 4.07
C TRP A 35 0.07 -7.10 4.73
N GLU A 36 -0.68 -8.20 4.82
CA GLU A 36 -1.96 -8.19 5.52
C GLU A 36 -1.78 -7.92 7.01
N VAL A 37 -0.78 -8.50 7.66
CA VAL A 37 -0.49 -8.22 9.08
C VAL A 37 -0.04 -6.78 9.29
N ALA A 38 0.80 -6.25 8.38
CA ALA A 38 1.21 -4.83 8.41
C ALA A 38 0.04 -3.88 8.09
N GLY A 39 -0.97 -4.36 7.37
CA GLY A 39 -2.15 -3.61 6.98
C GLY A 39 -1.96 -2.70 5.76
N GLU A 40 -0.84 -2.81 5.06
CA GLU A 40 -0.45 -1.93 3.96
C GLU A 40 0.44 -2.65 2.93
N PHE A 41 0.38 -2.18 1.68
CA PHE A 41 1.23 -2.67 0.61
C PHE A 41 2.67 -2.19 0.82
N PRO A 42 3.70 -2.92 0.37
CA PRO A 42 5.08 -2.50 0.54
C PRO A 42 5.41 -1.31 -0.38
N ALA A 43 6.17 -0.38 0.18
CA ALA A 43 6.76 0.78 -0.49
C ALA A 43 7.69 0.45 -1.68
N LYS A 44 8.23 -0.77 -1.74
CA LYS A 44 9.32 -1.14 -2.65
C LYS A 44 8.81 -1.83 -3.92
N ASN A 45 9.52 -1.59 -5.02
CA ASN A 45 9.40 -2.27 -6.32
C ASN A 45 8.07 -2.02 -7.07
N GLY A 46 7.48 -0.81 -7.00
CA GLY A 46 6.30 -0.48 -7.81
C GLY A 46 5.01 -1.23 -7.45
N ARG A 47 4.98 -1.98 -6.34
CA ARG A 47 3.83 -2.81 -5.95
C ARG A 47 2.59 -1.99 -5.58
N THR A 48 2.78 -0.78 -5.07
CA THR A 48 1.68 0.17 -4.85
C THR A 48 1.04 0.59 -6.18
N GLN A 49 1.84 0.71 -7.25
CA GLN A 49 1.35 1.01 -8.59
C GLN A 49 0.62 -0.21 -9.17
N GLN A 50 1.16 -1.43 -9.06
CA GLN A 50 0.46 -2.64 -9.48
C GLN A 50 -0.87 -2.83 -8.74
N ALA A 51 -0.92 -2.54 -7.43
CA ALA A 51 -2.15 -2.57 -6.66
C ALA A 51 -3.14 -1.49 -7.12
N HIS A 52 -2.66 -0.30 -7.50
CA HIS A 52 -3.49 0.76 -8.08
C HIS A 52 -4.10 0.32 -9.41
N GLU A 53 -3.30 -0.24 -10.30
CA GLU A 53 -3.74 -0.74 -11.61
C GLU A 53 -4.77 -1.86 -11.46
N LEU A 54 -4.57 -2.78 -10.51
CA LEU A 54 -5.50 -3.90 -10.28
C LEU A 54 -6.85 -3.47 -9.66
N THR A 55 -6.81 -2.52 -8.72
CA THR A 55 -7.96 -2.23 -7.85
C THR A 55 -8.64 -0.90 -8.18
N SER A 56 -8.00 -0.08 -9.00
CA SER A 56 -8.32 1.33 -9.26
C SER A 56 -8.40 2.19 -7.99
N PHE A 57 -7.93 1.71 -6.83
CA PHE A 57 -7.92 2.51 -5.60
C PHE A 57 -6.92 3.65 -5.72
N SER A 58 -7.32 4.84 -5.31
CA SER A 58 -6.43 6.01 -5.31
C SER A 58 -5.11 5.72 -4.60
N TYR A 59 -4.00 6.18 -5.18
CA TYR A 59 -2.67 6.10 -4.57
C TYR A 59 -2.69 6.56 -3.12
N LYS A 60 -3.44 7.61 -2.74
CA LYS A 60 -3.54 8.07 -1.34
C LYS A 60 -3.97 6.99 -0.34
N VAL A 61 -4.78 6.03 -0.79
CA VAL A 61 -5.26 4.91 0.02
C VAL A 61 -4.21 3.81 0.10
N LEU A 62 -3.55 3.52 -1.03
CA LEU A 62 -2.54 2.47 -1.16
C LEU A 62 -1.14 2.89 -0.67
N THR A 63 -0.87 4.20 -0.58
CA THR A 63 0.41 4.74 -0.16
C THR A 63 0.70 4.26 1.26
N PRO A 64 1.84 3.57 1.47
CA PRO A 64 2.27 3.13 2.79
C PRO A 64 2.38 4.32 3.73
N SER A 65 2.06 4.11 4.99
CA SER A 65 2.17 5.08 6.07
C SER A 65 3.56 5.73 6.14
N ALA A 66 4.62 4.99 5.82
CA ALA A 66 6.00 5.50 5.71
C ALA A 66 6.17 6.68 4.72
N PHE A 67 5.30 6.83 3.72
CA PHE A 67 5.31 7.95 2.78
C PHE A 67 4.21 8.98 3.05
N LYS A 68 3.30 8.70 3.98
CA LYS A 68 2.33 9.67 4.45
C LYS A 68 3.05 10.62 5.41
N SER A 69 3.60 11.69 4.85
CA SER A 69 4.16 12.81 5.63
C SER A 69 3.17 13.21 6.73
N SER A 70 3.63 13.20 7.98
CA SER A 70 2.86 13.70 9.13
C SER A 70 2.60 15.21 9.00
N LEU A 71 3.48 15.92 8.30
CA LEU A 71 3.40 17.34 8.03
C LEU A 71 2.59 17.60 6.77
N SER A 72 1.66 18.55 6.86
CA SER A 72 0.92 19.03 5.69
C SER A 72 1.89 19.59 4.65
N PHE A 73 1.51 19.53 3.37
CA PHE A 73 2.32 20.13 2.29
C PHE A 73 2.68 21.60 2.56
N LYS A 74 1.75 22.37 3.16
CA LYS A 74 2.01 23.77 3.57
C LYS A 74 3.12 23.87 4.61
N SER A 75 3.16 22.94 5.57
CA SER A 75 4.16 22.91 6.63
C SER A 75 5.56 22.62 6.05
N ARG A 76 5.65 21.69 5.11
CA ARG A 76 6.89 21.39 4.38
C ARG A 76 7.36 22.55 3.50
N LEU A 77 6.42 23.22 2.83
CA LEU A 77 6.72 24.39 1.98
C LEU A 77 7.29 25.52 2.82
N ALA A 78 6.69 25.77 3.99
CA ALA A 78 7.11 26.82 4.92
C ALA A 78 8.49 26.56 5.54
N GLU A 79 8.88 25.31 5.73
CA GLU A 79 10.20 24.93 6.23
C GLU A 79 11.27 25.08 5.15
N PHE A 80 10.98 24.62 3.93
CA PHE A 80 11.89 24.79 2.78
C PHE A 80 12.15 26.27 2.47
N SER A 81 11.10 27.11 2.51
CA SER A 81 11.22 28.56 2.29
C SER A 81 11.99 29.31 3.39
N LYS A 82 12.27 28.68 4.54
CA LYS A 82 13.12 29.27 5.59
C LYS A 82 14.60 28.92 5.43
N THR A 83 14.89 27.91 4.64
CA THR A 83 16.26 27.41 4.36
C THR A 83 16.82 27.86 3.01
N ALA A 84 16.05 28.62 2.22
CA ALA A 84 16.47 29.27 0.96
C ALA A 84 16.61 30.77 1.18
#